data_AF-A0A642PM21-F1
#
_entry.id   AF-A0A642PM21-F1
#
_cell.length_a   1.000
_cell.length_b   1.000
_cell.length_c   1.000
_cell.angle_alpha   90.00
_cell.angle_beta   90.00
_cell.angle_gamma   90.00
#
_symmetry.space_group_name_H-M   'P 1'
#
loop_
_entity.id
_entity.type
_entity.pdbx_description
1 polymer ?
#
loop_
_entity_poly.entity_id
_entity_poly.type
_entity_poly.pdbx_seq_one_letter_code
_entity_poly.pdbx_strand_id
1 'polypeptide(L)'
;MKPTTYINWDGLKDIPFFYCDTKEDEENKDFDIYYQGRLVLHDYNHCGHYLYTAAVLFSRIKNKTADWVNLRNLWILRDCVRENYNHGIGVDDIIFGENFDGENLDTLTPLTKKRFDYLCKRIKELDPYATI
;
A
#
# COMPACT_ATOMS: atom_id res chain seq x y z
N MET A 1 10.61 22.34 0.17
CA MET A 1 10.18 21.51 -0.97
C MET A 1 11.11 20.31 -1.02
N LYS A 2 10.61 19.08 -0.80
CA LYS A 2 11.41 17.87 -0.95
C LYS A 2 11.99 17.87 -2.37
N PRO A 3 13.26 17.45 -2.58
CA PRO A 3 13.83 17.43 -3.91
C PRO A 3 12.93 16.58 -4.80
N THR A 4 12.60 17.09 -5.99
CA THR A 4 11.84 16.40 -7.03
C THR A 4 12.68 15.24 -7.56
N THR A 5 12.79 14.19 -6.76
CA THR A 5 13.42 12.94 -7.12
C THR A 5 12.38 12.16 -7.89
N TYR A 6 12.59 12.02 -9.19
CA TYR A 6 11.71 11.27 -10.05
C TYR A 6 11.64 9.82 -9.54
N ILE A 7 10.44 9.35 -9.20
CA ILE A 7 10.24 7.95 -8.78
C ILE A 7 10.58 7.06 -9.97
N ASN A 8 11.55 6.17 -9.80
CA ASN A 8 11.87 5.15 -10.81
C ASN A 8 10.82 4.03 -10.75
N TRP A 9 9.68 4.25 -11.41
CA TRP A 9 8.55 3.33 -11.42
C TRP A 9 8.91 1.91 -11.84
N ASP A 10 9.73 1.75 -12.87
CA ASP A 10 10.13 0.44 -13.39
C ASP A 10 11.02 -0.33 -12.40
N GLY A 11 11.82 0.40 -11.61
CA GLY A 11 12.71 -0.17 -10.60
C GLY A 11 12.02 -0.61 -9.31
N LEU A 12 10.79 -0.15 -9.03
CA LEU A 12 10.08 -0.47 -7.78
C LEU A 12 9.80 -1.98 -7.61
N LYS A 13 9.68 -2.72 -8.71
CA LYS A 13 9.48 -4.18 -8.68
C LYS A 13 10.69 -4.93 -8.09
N ASP A 14 11.87 -4.33 -8.18
CA ASP A 14 13.14 -4.91 -7.76
C ASP A 14 13.54 -4.50 -6.33
N ILE A 15 12.69 -3.71 -5.64
CA ILE A 15 12.91 -3.27 -4.27
C ILE A 15 11.95 -4.04 -3.34
N PRO A 16 12.45 -5.01 -2.55
CA PRO A 16 11.63 -5.72 -1.58
C PRO A 16 11.23 -4.77 -0.44
N PHE A 17 9.95 -4.74 -0.08
CA PHE A 17 9.46 -3.85 0.98
C PHE A 17 10.10 -4.15 2.34
N PHE A 18 10.47 -5.40 2.59
CA PHE A 18 11.11 -5.82 3.85
C PHE A 18 12.43 -5.11 4.16
N TYR A 19 13.12 -4.57 3.15
CA TYR A 19 14.37 -3.82 3.32
C TYR A 19 14.17 -2.31 3.38
N CYS A 20 12.93 -1.84 3.43
CA CYS A 20 12.62 -0.42 3.45
C CYS A 20 12.37 0.08 4.86
N ASP A 21 12.77 1.33 5.09
CA ASP A 21 12.41 2.10 6.26
C ASP A 21 11.22 2.99 5.93
N THR A 22 10.27 3.11 6.85
CA THR A 22 9.10 4.00 6.71
C THR A 22 9.20 5.13 7.72
N LYS A 23 8.89 6.36 7.29
CA LYS A 23 8.91 7.54 8.15
C LYS A 23 7.69 8.41 7.89
N GLU A 24 6.93 8.68 8.95
CA GLU A 24 5.99 9.79 8.98
C GLU A 24 6.73 11.06 9.38
N ASP A 25 6.40 12.18 8.75
CA ASP A 25 6.90 13.47 9.22
C ASP A 25 6.21 13.86 10.55
N GLU A 26 6.83 14.80 11.28
CA GLU A 26 6.37 15.17 12.64
C GLU A 26 4.94 15.74 12.67
N GLU A 27 4.44 16.20 11.52
CA GLU A 27 3.09 16.73 11.35
C GLU A 27 2.09 15.70 10.77
N ASN A 28 2.52 14.45 10.54
CA ASN A 28 1.76 13.38 9.88
C ASN A 28 1.17 13.78 8.51
N LYS A 29 1.77 14.74 7.83
CA LYS A 29 1.36 15.22 6.51
C LYS A 29 1.89 14.35 5.39
N ASP A 30 3.02 13.70 5.61
CA ASP A 30 3.76 12.93 4.62
C ASP A 30 4.13 11.53 5.15
N PHE A 31 4.06 10.53 4.28
CA PHE A 31 4.60 9.19 4.51
C PHE A 31 5.69 8.89 3.49
N ASP A 32 6.91 8.73 3.99
CA ASP A 32 8.10 8.49 3.19
C ASP A 32 8.58 7.05 3.35
N ILE A 33 9.03 6.45 2.25
CA ILE A 33 9.67 5.13 2.24
C ILE A 33 11.07 5.29 1.69
N TYR A 34 12.04 4.77 2.45
CA TYR A 34 13.45 4.80 2.12
C TYR A 34 13.96 3.39 1.83
N TYR A 35 14.87 3.27 0.86
CA TYR A 35 15.63 2.05 0.61
C TYR A 35 17.11 2.41 0.53
N GLN A 36 17.93 1.75 1.36
CA GLN A 36 19.37 2.04 1.47
C GLN A 36 19.67 3.53 1.74
N GLY A 37 18.86 4.17 2.60
CA GLY A 37 18.99 5.59 2.96
C GLY A 37 18.53 6.58 1.89
N ARG A 38 17.95 6.13 0.77
CA ARG A 38 17.42 6.99 -0.30
C ARG A 38 15.90 6.97 -0.30
N LEU A 39 15.28 8.14 -0.44
CA LEU A 39 13.83 8.25 -0.63
C LEU A 39 13.45 7.57 -1.96
N VAL A 40 12.54 6.60 -1.90
CA VAL A 40 12.11 5.82 -3.07
C VAL A 40 10.62 5.89 -3.34
N LEU A 41 9.80 6.07 -2.30
CA LEU A 41 8.38 6.40 -2.42
C LEU A 41 8.01 7.47 -1.40
N HIS A 42 7.02 8.27 -1.76
CA HIS A 42 6.46 9.31 -0.91
C HIS A 42 4.97 9.45 -1.26
N ASP A 43 4.14 9.65 -0.25
CA ASP A 43 2.73 10.01 -0.41
C ASP A 43 2.31 11.04 0.63
N TYR A 44 1.28 11.81 0.28
CA TYR A 44 0.69 12.79 1.18
C TYR A 44 -0.35 12.11 2.07
N ASN A 45 -0.04 11.98 3.36
CA ASN A 45 -0.91 11.31 4.33
C ASN A 45 -2.22 12.08 4.58
N HIS A 46 -2.23 13.41 4.44
CA HIS A 46 -3.42 14.24 4.69
C HIS A 46 -4.61 13.98 3.76
N CYS A 47 -4.43 13.24 2.66
CA CYS A 47 -5.51 12.91 1.73
C CYS A 47 -6.27 11.62 2.06
N GLY A 48 -5.82 10.83 3.04
CA GLY A 48 -6.50 9.58 3.42
C GLY A 48 -5.59 8.44 3.86
N HIS A 49 -4.32 8.72 4.20
CA HIS A 49 -3.37 7.73 4.72
C HIS A 49 -3.19 6.47 3.84
N TYR A 50 -3.29 6.60 2.51
CA TYR A 50 -3.32 5.43 1.61
C TYR A 50 -2.02 4.64 1.62
N LEU A 51 -0.87 5.31 1.44
CA LEU A 51 0.43 4.63 1.45
C LEU A 51 0.76 4.07 2.84
N TYR A 52 0.45 4.82 3.90
CA TYR A 52 0.55 4.34 5.28
C TYR A 52 -0.24 3.03 5.47
N THR A 53 -1.53 3.03 5.08
CA THR A 53 -2.41 1.87 5.21
C THR A 53 -1.87 0.67 4.42
N ALA A 54 -1.41 0.89 3.18
CA ALA A 54 -0.79 -0.15 2.39
C ALA A 54 0.49 -0.72 3.04
N ALA A 55 1.33 0.14 3.62
CA ALA A 55 2.54 -0.25 4.32
C ALA A 55 2.24 -1.09 5.57
N VAL A 56 1.22 -0.70 6.36
CA VAL A 56 0.72 -1.49 7.49
C VAL A 56 0.25 -2.87 7.02
N LEU A 57 -0.56 -2.94 5.97
CA LEU A 57 -1.04 -4.21 5.41
C LEU A 57 0.11 -5.11 4.90
N PHE A 58 1.08 -4.53 4.20
CA PHE A 58 2.26 -5.26 3.73
C PHE A 58 3.13 -5.76 4.90
N SER A 59 3.26 -4.98 5.97
CA SER A 59 4.03 -5.38 7.16
C SER A 59 3.48 -6.64 7.85
N ARG A 60 2.19 -6.94 7.65
CA ARG A 60 1.48 -8.10 8.19
C ARG A 60 1.55 -9.35 7.29
N ILE A 61 2.09 -9.24 6.07
CA ILE A 61 2.27 -10.40 5.19
C ILE A 61 3.21 -11.41 5.86
N LYS A 62 2.79 -12.68 5.90
CA LYS A 62 3.55 -13.75 6.58
C LYS A 62 4.91 -14.01 5.92
N ASN A 63 4.95 -14.13 4.60
CA ASN A 63 6.18 -14.35 3.85
C ASN A 63 6.68 -13.02 3.26
N LYS A 64 7.45 -12.26 4.05
CA LYS A 64 7.92 -10.92 3.70
C LYS A 64 8.97 -10.89 2.59
N THR A 65 9.60 -12.03 2.29
CA THR A 65 10.64 -12.15 1.25
C THR A 65 10.11 -12.73 -0.05
N ALA A 66 8.79 -12.93 -0.17
CA ALA A 66 8.18 -13.36 -1.42
C ALA A 66 8.40 -12.28 -2.51
N ASP A 67 8.64 -12.73 -3.73
CA ASP A 67 8.93 -11.91 -4.92
C ASP A 67 7.91 -10.80 -5.19
N TRP A 68 6.63 -11.07 -4.92
CA TRP A 68 5.53 -10.13 -5.09
C TRP A 68 5.44 -9.07 -3.96
N VAL A 69 6.21 -9.20 -2.87
CA VAL A 69 6.21 -8.24 -1.74
C VAL A 69 7.28 -7.17 -1.99
N ASN A 70 7.02 -6.35 -3.00
CA ASN A 70 7.90 -5.29 -3.49
C ASN A 70 7.19 -3.93 -3.56
N LEU A 71 7.94 -2.85 -3.76
CA LEU A 71 7.39 -1.49 -3.76
C LEU A 71 6.41 -1.21 -4.90
N ARG A 72 6.49 -1.94 -6.02
CA ARG A 72 5.51 -1.81 -7.10
C ARG A 72 4.14 -2.31 -6.65
N ASN A 73 4.08 -3.49 -6.04
CA ASN A 73 2.83 -4.03 -5.53
C ASN A 73 2.33 -3.30 -4.28
N LEU A 74 3.22 -2.72 -3.49
CA LEU A 74 2.83 -1.81 -2.41
C LEU A 74 2.08 -0.59 -2.98
N TRP A 75 2.60 0.01 -4.05
CA TRP A 75 1.96 1.14 -4.70
C TRP A 75 0.59 0.78 -5.28
N ILE A 76 0.48 -0.38 -5.92
CA ILE A 76 -0.81 -0.89 -6.42
C ILE A 76 -1.80 -1.11 -5.25
N LEU A 77 -1.35 -1.66 -4.11
CA LEU A 77 -2.23 -1.81 -2.95
C LEU A 77 -2.68 -0.46 -2.42
N ARG A 78 -1.79 0.52 -2.35
CA ARG A 78 -2.12 1.91 -2.00
C ARG A 78 -3.18 2.47 -2.93
N ASP A 79 -3.06 2.25 -4.24
CA ASP A 79 -4.07 2.65 -5.21
C ASP A 79 -5.40 1.91 -4.96
N CYS A 80 -5.38 0.61 -4.65
CA CYS A 80 -6.59 -0.12 -4.26
C CYS A 80 -7.29 0.49 -3.04
N VAL A 81 -6.52 0.88 -2.00
CA VAL A 81 -7.06 1.56 -0.82
C VAL A 81 -7.66 2.92 -1.19
N ARG A 82 -6.96 3.71 -2.03
CA ARG A 82 -7.44 5.01 -2.53
C ARG A 82 -8.74 4.87 -3.29
N GLU A 83 -8.80 3.97 -4.29
CA GLU A 83 -9.99 3.77 -5.11
C GLU A 83 -11.16 3.31 -4.24
N ASN A 84 -10.93 2.36 -3.31
CA ASN A 84 -11.97 1.91 -2.39
C ASN A 84 -12.54 3.07 -1.56
N TYR A 85 -11.67 3.90 -1.00
CA TYR A 85 -12.07 5.02 -0.15
C TYR A 85 -12.75 6.15 -0.94
N ASN A 86 -12.13 6.60 -2.04
CA ASN A 86 -12.59 7.78 -2.78
C ASN A 86 -13.83 7.51 -3.63
N HIS A 87 -13.94 6.31 -4.20
CA HIS A 87 -15.06 5.96 -5.07
C HIS A 87 -16.14 5.14 -4.34
N GLY A 88 -15.90 4.77 -3.08
CA GLY A 88 -16.86 3.99 -2.28
C GLY A 88 -17.09 2.59 -2.85
N ILE A 89 -16.02 1.91 -3.28
CA ILE A 89 -16.11 0.60 -3.96
C ILE A 89 -16.68 -0.49 -3.03
N GLY A 90 -16.38 -0.43 -1.73
CA GLY A 90 -16.94 -1.32 -0.71
C GLY A 90 -16.29 -2.72 -0.67
N VAL A 91 -14.95 -2.78 -0.77
CA VAL A 91 -14.16 -4.02 -0.73
C VAL A 91 -13.24 -4.11 0.50
N ASP A 92 -13.63 -3.47 1.61
CA ASP A 92 -12.87 -3.41 2.86
C ASP A 92 -12.56 -4.80 3.43
N ASP A 93 -13.50 -5.74 3.34
CA ASP A 93 -13.34 -7.14 3.73
C ASP A 93 -12.21 -7.85 2.96
N ILE A 94 -12.01 -7.51 1.68
CA ILE A 94 -10.93 -8.04 0.85
C ILE A 94 -9.59 -7.38 1.20
N ILE A 95 -9.60 -6.07 1.51
CA ILE A 95 -8.40 -5.31 1.88
C ILE A 95 -7.89 -5.77 3.25
N PHE A 96 -8.71 -5.60 4.29
CA PHE A 96 -8.34 -5.76 5.70
C PHE A 96 -8.58 -7.19 6.22
N GLY A 97 -9.48 -7.94 5.57
CA GLY A 97 -9.98 -9.22 6.06
C GLY A 97 -11.31 -9.07 6.79
N GLU A 98 -12.13 -10.11 6.74
CA GLU A 98 -13.50 -10.14 7.29
C GLU A 98 -13.59 -9.87 8.81
N ASN A 99 -12.49 -10.05 9.53
CA ASN A 99 -12.44 -9.95 11.00
C ASN A 99 -11.78 -8.67 11.51
N PHE A 100 -11.37 -7.74 10.64
CA PHE A 100 -10.76 -6.50 11.09
C PHE A 100 -11.80 -5.63 11.81
N ASP A 101 -11.53 -5.28 13.06
CA ASP A 101 -12.45 -4.50 13.91
C ASP A 101 -12.36 -2.98 13.69
N GLY A 102 -11.46 -2.53 12.79
CA GLY A 102 -11.25 -1.12 12.47
C GLY A 102 -10.17 -0.43 13.32
N GLU A 103 -9.70 -1.07 14.39
CA GLU A 103 -8.79 -0.44 15.35
C GLU A 103 -7.56 -1.33 15.67
N ASN A 104 -7.80 -2.58 16.04
CA ASN A 104 -6.77 -3.51 16.44
C ASN A 104 -6.11 -4.15 15.20
N LEU A 105 -4.91 -3.68 14.88
CA LEU A 105 -4.12 -4.18 13.76
C LEU A 105 -3.78 -5.68 13.84
N ASP A 106 -3.91 -6.32 15.01
CA ASP A 106 -3.71 -7.77 15.14
C ASP A 106 -4.91 -8.59 14.64
N THR A 107 -6.07 -7.95 14.44
CA THR A 107 -7.26 -8.57 13.82
C THR A 107 -7.20 -8.55 12.29
N LEU A 108 -6.23 -7.83 11.70
CA LEU A 108 -5.98 -7.85 10.27
C LEU A 108 -5.68 -9.28 9.80
N THR A 109 -6.39 -9.72 8.76
CA THR A 109 -6.05 -11.00 8.13
C THR A 109 -4.85 -10.77 7.21
N PRO A 110 -3.71 -11.46 7.40
CA PRO A 110 -2.52 -11.27 6.54
C PRO A 110 -2.83 -11.37 5.05
N LEU A 111 -2.39 -10.39 4.28
CA LEU A 111 -2.60 -10.36 2.83
C LEU A 111 -1.82 -11.51 2.17
N THR A 112 -2.48 -12.18 1.22
CA THR A 112 -1.87 -13.22 0.39
C THR A 112 -1.82 -12.74 -1.05
N LYS A 113 -0.90 -13.30 -1.85
CA LYS A 113 -0.83 -12.97 -3.29
C LYS A 113 -2.17 -13.19 -3.99
N LYS A 114 -2.84 -14.31 -3.70
CA LYS A 114 -4.16 -14.62 -4.28
C LYS A 114 -5.22 -13.57 -3.92
N ARG A 115 -5.24 -13.11 -2.65
CA ARG A 115 -6.19 -12.07 -2.22
C ARG A 115 -5.86 -10.71 -2.82
N PHE A 116 -4.58 -10.37 -2.93
CA PHE A 116 -4.13 -9.16 -3.62
C PHE A 116 -4.50 -9.14 -5.10
N ASP A 117 -4.21 -10.22 -5.83
CA ASP A 117 -4.56 -10.35 -7.25
C ASP A 117 -6.10 -10.28 -7.45
N TYR A 118 -6.86 -10.90 -6.55
CA TYR A 118 -8.32 -10.84 -6.55
C TYR A 118 -8.85 -9.43 -6.25
N LEU A 119 -8.28 -8.72 -5.28
CA LEU A 119 -8.63 -7.34 -4.94
C LEU A 119 -8.50 -6.43 -6.16
N CYS A 120 -7.34 -6.44 -6.83
CA CYS A 120 -7.09 -5.62 -8.01
C CYS A 120 -8.11 -5.90 -9.11
N LYS A 121 -8.40 -7.19 -9.36
CA LYS A 121 -9.41 -7.61 -10.32
C LYS A 121 -10.80 -7.10 -9.93
N ARG A 122 -11.19 -7.29 -8.67
CA ARG A 122 -12.53 -6.95 -8.17
C ARG A 122 -12.81 -5.46 -8.23
N ILE A 123 -11.82 -4.62 -7.91
CA ILE A 123 -11.94 -3.17 -8.05
C ILE A 123 -12.20 -2.79 -9.52
N LYS A 124 -11.43 -3.32 -10.49
CA LYS A 124 -11.66 -3.04 -11.93
C LYS A 124 -13.02 -3.53 -12.45
N GLU A 125 -13.56 -4.60 -11.87
CA GLU A 125 -14.90 -5.09 -12.21
C GLU A 125 -16.02 -4.18 -11.67
N LEU A 126 -15.82 -3.61 -10.48
CA LEU A 126 -16.79 -2.73 -9.82
C LEU A 126 -16.71 -1.30 -10.37
N ASP A 127 -15.51 -0.84 -10.70
CA ASP A 127 -15.25 0.45 -11.30
C ASP A 127 -14.26 0.30 -12.48
N PRO A 128 -14.74 0.36 -13.73
CA PRO A 128 -13.90 0.23 -14.92
C PRO A 128 -12.97 1.44 -15.13
N TYR A 129 -13.17 2.53 -14.41
CA TYR A 129 -12.33 3.73 -14.45
C TYR A 129 -11.26 3.74 -13.34
N ALA A 130 -11.25 2.74 -12.47
CA ALA A 130 -10.29 2.65 -11.39
C ALA A 130 -8.84 2.65 -11.90
N THR A 131 -8.01 3.51 -11.32
CA THR A 131 -6.62 3.73 -11.77
C THR A 131 -5.61 2.90 -10.97
N ILE A 132 -5.67 1.58 -11.17
CA ILE A 132 -4.81 0.54 -10.55
C ILE A 132 -4.03 -0.31 -11.56
#